data_AF-A0A920LIC3-F1
#
_entry.id   AF-A0A920LIC3-F1
#
_cell.length_a   1.000
_cell.length_b   1.000
_cell.length_c   1.000
_cell.angle_alpha   90.00
_cell.angle_beta   90.00
_cell.angle_gamma   90.00
#
_symmetry.space_group_name_H-M   'P 1'
#
loop_
_entity.id
_entity.type
_entity.pdbx_description
1 polymer ?
#
loop_
_entity_poly.entity_id
_entity_poly.type
_entity_poly.pdbx_seq_one_letter_code
_entity_poly.pdbx_strand_id
1 'polypeptide(L)'
;MVKWHHQVHQLQVKKTKIDEEMLNDIPKNSWWDFVMQNNSVQKEIESLRDQYNENKSQIEKRFEDKVEKVSRGDELLPGVMKSIKVYVAIKRKLQPGDKMAGRHGNKGVISRIVPAEDMPYSADGRHVDVVLNPLGVPSRMNVGQILETHLGAACAGLGQQINNALKSYEAGGDISNVRSTLESIYKPSEIKKYEDGI
;
A
#
# COMPACT_ATOMS: atom_id res chain seq x y z
N MET A 1 1.51 52.11 -28.53
CA MET A 1 0.14 52.00 -29.09
C MET A 1 0.10 50.75 -29.96
N VAL A 2 -0.24 49.58 -29.42
CA VAL A 2 -0.31 48.33 -30.18
C VAL A 2 -1.68 47.72 -29.91
N LYS A 3 -2.57 47.84 -30.90
CA LYS A 3 -3.92 47.29 -30.86
C LYS A 3 -3.84 45.78 -31.03
N TRP A 4 -4.10 45.03 -29.97
CA TRP A 4 -4.39 43.60 -30.08
C TRP A 4 -5.89 43.44 -30.37
N HIS A 5 -6.21 43.28 -31.65
CA HIS A 5 -7.49 42.72 -32.08
C HIS A 5 -7.43 41.21 -31.77
N HIS A 6 -8.04 40.78 -30.67
CA HIS A 6 -8.49 39.39 -30.54
C HIS A 6 -9.99 39.41 -30.77
N GLN A 7 -10.33 38.98 -31.98
CA GLN A 7 -11.67 38.74 -32.46
C GLN A 7 -12.23 37.60 -31.61
N VAL A 8 -12.96 37.97 -30.55
CA VAL A 8 -13.75 37.04 -29.75
C VAL A 8 -14.78 36.46 -30.70
N HIS A 9 -14.52 35.26 -31.22
CA HIS A 9 -15.53 34.47 -31.89
C HIS A 9 -16.61 34.17 -30.85
N GLN A 10 -17.62 35.04 -30.80
CA GLN A 10 -18.92 34.70 -30.24
C GLN A 10 -19.47 33.54 -31.08
N LEU A 11 -19.15 32.31 -30.67
CA LEU A 11 -19.86 31.13 -31.11
C LEU A 11 -21.25 31.18 -30.46
N GLN A 12 -22.14 32.02 -31.01
CA GLN A 12 -23.57 31.83 -30.88
C GLN A 12 -23.94 30.58 -31.68
N VAL A 13 -23.69 29.41 -31.09
CA VAL A 13 -24.14 28.13 -31.62
C VAL A 13 -25.66 28.11 -31.50
N LYS A 14 -26.34 28.53 -32.58
CA LYS A 14 -27.80 28.43 -32.72
C LYS A 14 -28.22 26.97 -32.57
N LYS A 15 -28.81 26.61 -31.42
CA LYS A 15 -29.57 25.35 -31.19
C LYS A 15 -28.96 24.10 -31.85
N THR A 16 -27.66 23.87 -31.65
CA THR A 16 -26.98 22.68 -32.19
C THR A 16 -26.64 21.73 -31.04
N LYS A 17 -26.80 20.42 -31.26
CA LYS A 17 -26.39 19.39 -30.29
C LYS A 17 -24.86 19.37 -30.24
N ILE A 18 -24.28 19.29 -29.04
CA ILE A 18 -22.83 19.23 -28.88
C ILE A 18 -22.40 17.78 -29.09
N ASP A 19 -21.59 17.54 -30.11
CA ASP A 19 -21.06 16.22 -30.48
C ASP A 19 -19.57 16.11 -30.08
N GLU A 20 -19.07 14.87 -29.94
CA GLU A 20 -17.71 14.58 -29.45
C GLU A 20 -16.61 15.12 -30.38
N GLU A 21 -16.85 15.14 -31.70
CA GLU A 21 -15.95 15.73 -32.69
C GLU A 21 -15.81 17.26 -32.50
N MET A 22 -16.91 17.97 -32.16
CA MET A 22 -16.87 19.42 -31.92
C MET A 22 -16.09 19.78 -30.66
N LEU A 23 -16.14 18.93 -29.63
CA LEU A 23 -15.40 19.16 -28.38
C LEU A 23 -13.89 18.93 -28.54
N ASN A 24 -13.48 18.05 -29.45
CA ASN A 24 -12.08 17.76 -29.72
C ASN A 24 -11.37 18.90 -30.48
N ASP A 25 -12.10 19.62 -31.34
CA ASP A 25 -11.57 20.76 -32.10
C ASP A 25 -11.42 22.04 -31.27
N ILE A 26 -12.06 22.11 -30.09
CA ILE A 26 -12.08 23.30 -29.24
C ILE A 26 -11.14 23.09 -28.05
N PRO A 27 -10.28 24.08 -27.74
CA PRO A 27 -9.42 24.00 -26.57
C PRO A 27 -10.25 23.84 -25.30
N LYS A 28 -9.87 22.90 -24.43
CA LYS A 28 -10.58 22.55 -23.19
C LYS A 28 -10.88 23.74 -22.27
N ASN A 29 -10.08 24.81 -22.35
CA ASN A 29 -10.31 26.05 -21.59
C ASN A 29 -11.58 26.79 -22.03
N SER A 30 -11.97 26.67 -23.29
CA SER A 30 -13.17 27.31 -23.87
C SER A 30 -14.44 26.48 -23.68
N TRP A 31 -14.34 25.27 -23.12
CA TRP A 31 -15.52 24.46 -22.80
C TRP A 31 -16.43 25.12 -21.76
N TRP A 32 -15.88 26.02 -20.94
CA TRP A 32 -16.63 26.79 -19.96
C TRP A 32 -17.45 27.95 -20.56
N ASP A 33 -17.25 28.27 -21.83
CA ASP A 33 -17.95 29.35 -22.53
C ASP A 33 -19.28 28.88 -23.14
N PHE A 34 -19.56 27.56 -23.13
CA PHE A 34 -20.82 27.01 -23.60
C PHE A 34 -21.96 27.32 -22.63
N VAL A 35 -23.08 27.80 -23.17
CA VAL A 35 -24.32 28.04 -22.42
C VAL A 35 -25.37 27.01 -22.84
N MET A 36 -25.81 26.19 -21.90
CA MET A 36 -26.82 25.16 -22.14
C MET A 36 -28.23 25.74 -22.04
N GLN A 37 -29.15 25.25 -22.88
CA GLN A 37 -30.57 25.65 -22.80
C GLN A 37 -31.30 24.98 -21.63
N ASN A 38 -30.80 23.86 -21.12
CA ASN A 38 -31.37 23.16 -19.98
C ASN A 38 -30.82 23.74 -18.66
N ASN A 39 -31.71 24.34 -17.86
CA ASN A 39 -31.36 24.95 -16.57
C ASN A 39 -30.78 23.97 -15.54
N SER A 40 -31.13 22.68 -15.59
CA SER A 40 -30.57 21.68 -14.65
C SER A 40 -29.10 21.41 -14.96
N VAL A 41 -28.80 21.16 -16.24
CA VAL A 41 -27.45 20.87 -16.73
C VAL A 41 -26.55 22.09 -16.61
N GLN A 42 -27.08 23.29 -16.87
CA GLN A 42 -26.34 24.54 -16.70
C GLN A 42 -25.87 24.73 -15.25
N LYS A 43 -26.74 24.46 -14.26
CA LYS A 43 -26.38 24.54 -12.84
C LYS A 43 -25.30 23.54 -12.43
N GLU A 44 -25.34 22.32 -12.96
CA GLU A 44 -24.31 21.31 -12.72
C GLU A 44 -22.95 21.74 -13.28
N ILE A 45 -22.91 22.28 -14.50
CA ILE A 45 -21.69 22.80 -15.12
C ILE A 45 -21.13 23.98 -14.34
N GLU A 46 -21.99 24.88 -13.86
CA GLU A 46 -21.61 26.05 -13.06
C GLU A 46 -21.01 25.63 -11.71
N SER A 47 -21.65 24.67 -11.02
CA SER A 47 -21.10 24.08 -9.80
C SER A 47 -19.76 23.38 -10.02
N LEU A 48 -19.60 22.64 -11.14
CA LEU A 48 -18.35 21.98 -11.50
C LEU A 48 -17.24 22.99 -11.81
N ARG A 49 -17.59 24.11 -12.47
CA ARG A 49 -16.67 25.23 -12.75
C ARG A 49 -16.18 25.87 -11.45
N ASP A 50 -17.08 26.10 -10.50
CA ASP A 50 -16.74 26.67 -9.19
C ASP A 50 -15.78 25.76 -8.42
N GLN A 51 -16.08 24.45 -8.35
CA GLN A 51 -15.19 23.46 -7.75
C GLN A 51 -13.82 23.41 -8.44
N TYR A 52 -13.80 23.49 -9.77
CA TYR A 52 -12.55 23.51 -10.54
C TYR A 52 -11.71 24.75 -10.21
N ASN A 53 -12.34 25.94 -10.19
CA ASN A 53 -11.65 27.19 -9.87
C ASN A 53 -11.14 27.21 -8.43
N GLU A 54 -11.92 26.68 -7.49
CA GLU A 54 -11.50 26.55 -6.09
C GLU A 54 -10.29 25.62 -5.96
N ASN A 55 -10.35 24.43 -6.56
CA ASN A 55 -9.23 23.48 -6.56
C ASN A 55 -7.99 24.06 -7.23
N LYS A 56 -8.16 24.77 -8.35
CA LYS A 56 -7.07 25.45 -9.05
C LYS A 56 -6.40 26.50 -8.15
N SER A 57 -7.20 27.35 -7.50
CA SER A 57 -6.71 28.37 -6.57
C SER A 57 -5.98 27.74 -5.38
N GLN A 58 -6.50 26.65 -4.81
CA GLN A 58 -5.83 25.93 -3.73
C GLN A 58 -4.47 25.34 -4.17
N ILE A 59 -4.38 24.82 -5.40
CA ILE A 59 -3.12 24.29 -5.96
C ILE A 59 -2.12 25.42 -6.20
N GLU A 60 -2.55 26.53 -6.80
CA GLU A 60 -1.72 27.72 -7.04
C GLU A 60 -1.16 28.29 -5.74
N LYS A 61 -2.01 28.43 -4.72
CA LYS A 61 -1.58 28.89 -3.39
C LYS A 61 -0.56 27.95 -2.75
N ARG A 62 -0.79 26.62 -2.81
CA ARG A 62 0.19 25.64 -2.30
C ARG A 62 1.51 25.67 -3.06
N PHE A 63 1.46 26.00 -4.34
CA PHE A 63 2.66 26.14 -5.16
C PHE A 63 3.43 27.39 -4.76
N GLU A 64 2.75 28.54 -4.65
CA GLU A 64 3.33 29.80 -4.18
C GLU A 64 3.97 29.64 -2.79
N ASP A 65 3.25 29.03 -1.84
CA ASP A 65 3.75 28.75 -0.49
C ASP A 65 5.04 27.90 -0.51
N LYS A 66 5.13 26.91 -1.43
CA LYS A 66 6.33 26.08 -1.57
C LYS A 66 7.48 26.86 -2.21
N VAL A 67 7.20 27.67 -3.23
CA VAL A 67 8.21 28.50 -3.90
C VAL A 67 8.79 29.51 -2.91
N GLU A 68 7.94 30.18 -2.13
CA GLU A 68 8.37 31.14 -1.12
C GLU A 68 9.31 30.46 -0.11
N LYS A 69 8.91 29.30 0.43
CA LYS A 69 9.73 28.53 1.39
C LYS A 69 11.09 28.13 0.82
N VAL A 70 11.17 27.76 -0.45
CA VAL A 70 12.45 27.42 -1.09
C VAL A 70 13.30 28.67 -1.33
N SER A 71 12.69 29.81 -1.67
CA SER A 71 13.42 31.06 -1.94
C SER A 71 13.94 31.78 -0.70
N ARG A 72 13.26 31.63 0.44
CA ARG A 72 13.57 32.36 1.68
C ARG A 72 14.89 31.92 2.33
N GLY A 73 15.40 30.75 1.93
CA GLY A 73 16.60 30.13 2.49
C GLY A 73 16.33 29.47 3.84
N ASP A 74 17.22 28.57 4.24
CA ASP A 74 17.13 27.89 5.53
C ASP A 74 17.72 28.77 6.65
N GLU A 75 17.07 28.78 7.81
CA GLU A 75 17.65 29.39 9.01
C GLU A 75 18.86 28.58 9.50
N LEU A 76 20.04 29.21 9.47
CA LEU A 76 21.29 28.63 9.94
C LEU A 76 21.62 29.17 11.33
N LEU A 77 22.26 28.34 12.16
CA LEU A 77 22.80 28.77 13.46
C LEU A 77 23.85 29.88 13.28
N PRO A 78 24.00 30.81 14.25
CA PRO A 78 24.97 31.90 14.14
C PRO A 78 26.39 31.35 13.92
N GLY A 79 27.08 31.86 12.89
CA GLY A 79 28.42 31.44 12.50
C GLY A 79 28.48 30.30 11.45
N VAL A 80 27.34 29.71 11.05
CA VAL A 80 27.28 28.68 10.01
C VAL A 80 26.97 29.31 8.65
N MET A 81 27.88 29.14 7.67
CA MET A 81 27.68 29.67 6.31
C MET A 81 26.88 28.72 5.40
N LYS A 82 27.03 27.40 5.57
CA LYS A 82 26.32 26.39 4.77
C LYS A 82 26.21 25.08 5.55
N SER A 83 25.05 24.43 5.47
CA SER A 83 24.83 23.09 6.04
C SER A 83 24.63 22.08 4.92
N ILE A 84 25.26 20.90 5.04
CA ILE A 84 25.14 19.80 4.07
C ILE A 84 24.69 18.56 4.85
N LYS A 85 23.51 18.03 4.54
CA LYS A 85 22.99 16.80 5.14
C LYS A 85 23.22 15.64 4.16
N VAL A 86 24.00 14.65 4.58
CA VAL A 86 24.21 13.41 3.82
C VAL A 86 23.44 12.28 4.49
N TYR A 87 22.51 11.68 3.75
CA TYR A 87 21.73 10.53 4.22
C TYR A 87 22.40 9.24 3.73
N VAL A 88 22.85 8.40 4.67
CA VAL A 88 23.43 7.09 4.37
C VAL A 88 22.49 6.01 4.87
N ALA A 89 22.02 5.15 3.97
CA ALA A 89 21.22 3.99 4.31
C ALA A 89 22.11 2.74 4.37
N ILE A 90 22.04 1.99 5.47
CA ILE A 90 22.80 0.76 5.68
C ILE A 90 21.84 -0.36 6.08
N LYS A 91 21.96 -1.53 5.44
CA LYS A 91 21.30 -2.76 5.88
C LYS A 91 22.19 -3.47 6.90
N ARG A 92 21.77 -3.53 8.17
CA ARG A 92 22.48 -4.25 9.23
C ARG A 92 21.99 -5.69 9.28
N LYS A 93 22.91 -6.65 9.36
CA LYS A 93 22.61 -8.08 9.55
C LYS A 93 22.51 -8.39 11.05
N LEU A 94 21.79 -9.44 11.40
CA LEU A 94 21.72 -9.97 12.76
C LEU A 94 23.09 -10.48 13.21
N GLN A 95 23.47 -10.15 14.45
CA GLN A 95 24.76 -10.52 15.04
C GLN A 95 24.56 -11.07 16.46
N PRO A 96 25.48 -11.94 16.95
CA PRO A 96 25.54 -12.26 18.37
C PRO A 96 25.66 -10.97 19.20
N GLY A 97 24.90 -10.89 20.28
CA GLY A 97 24.78 -9.66 21.08
C GLY A 97 23.56 -8.80 20.72
N ASP A 98 22.90 -9.04 19.59
CA ASP A 98 21.63 -8.36 19.29
C ASP A 98 20.52 -8.81 20.24
N LYS A 99 19.69 -7.85 20.66
CA LYS A 99 18.58 -8.09 21.57
C LYS A 99 17.32 -8.42 20.79
N MET A 100 16.70 -9.54 21.12
CA MET A 100 15.44 -10.01 20.54
C MET A 100 14.36 -10.07 21.63
N ALA A 101 13.11 -9.87 21.23
CA ALA A 101 11.96 -9.98 22.12
C ALA A 101 10.80 -10.67 21.40
N GLY A 102 10.08 -11.53 22.11
CA GLY A 102 8.82 -12.11 21.67
C GLY A 102 7.61 -11.33 22.18
N ARG A 103 6.44 -11.67 21.65
CA ARG A 103 5.16 -10.99 21.92
C ARG A 103 4.59 -11.28 23.32
N HIS A 104 5.09 -12.34 23.97
CA HIS A 104 4.68 -12.75 25.33
C HIS A 104 5.65 -12.26 26.42
N GLY A 105 6.37 -11.15 26.14
CA GLY A 105 7.27 -10.51 27.10
C GLY A 105 8.60 -11.24 27.34
N ASN A 106 8.87 -12.34 26.63
CA ASN A 106 10.17 -13.01 26.63
C ASN A 106 11.20 -12.12 25.91
N LYS A 107 12.31 -11.80 26.59
CA LYS A 107 13.41 -11.00 26.03
C LYS A 107 14.70 -11.80 26.16
N GLY A 108 15.54 -11.74 25.15
CA GLY A 108 16.81 -12.44 25.11
C GLY A 108 17.85 -11.69 24.28
N VAL A 109 19.10 -12.11 24.40
CA VAL A 109 20.21 -11.65 23.56
C VAL A 109 20.67 -12.87 22.75
N ILE A 110 20.94 -12.68 21.45
CA ILE A 110 21.44 -13.77 20.60
C ILE A 110 22.83 -14.19 21.12
N SER A 111 22.95 -15.44 21.56
CA SER A 111 24.20 -15.97 22.11
C SER A 111 25.17 -16.40 21.02
N ARG A 112 24.69 -17.17 20.03
CA ARG A 112 25.48 -17.70 18.93
C ARG A 112 24.60 -17.94 17.71
N ILE A 113 25.17 -17.74 16.53
CA ILE A 113 24.60 -18.16 15.25
C ILE A 113 25.38 -19.41 14.82
N VAL A 114 24.69 -20.52 14.61
CA VAL A 114 25.27 -21.81 14.22
C VAL A 114 24.84 -22.19 12.79
N PRO A 115 25.63 -23.00 12.08
CA PRO A 115 25.20 -23.60 10.81
C PRO A 115 23.95 -24.48 10.98
N ALA A 116 23.22 -24.72 9.89
CA ALA A 116 21.95 -25.46 9.95
C ALA A 116 22.15 -26.93 10.33
N GLU A 117 23.27 -27.53 9.92
CA GLU A 117 23.66 -28.91 10.22
C GLU A 117 23.84 -29.19 11.71
N ASP A 118 24.19 -28.17 12.51
CA ASP A 118 24.35 -28.26 13.96
C ASP A 118 23.02 -28.08 14.71
N MET A 119 21.95 -27.66 14.02
CA MET A 119 20.64 -27.43 14.63
C MET A 119 19.82 -28.71 14.75
N PRO A 120 19.04 -28.88 15.83
CA PRO A 120 18.08 -29.98 15.95
C PRO A 120 17.14 -30.01 14.75
N TYR A 121 16.78 -31.21 14.29
CA TYR A 121 15.90 -31.42 13.15
C TYR A 121 14.76 -32.39 13.47
N SER A 122 13.67 -32.23 12.74
CA SER A 122 12.48 -33.10 12.81
C SER A 122 12.68 -34.37 11.99
N ALA A 123 11.81 -35.38 12.16
CA ALA A 123 11.87 -36.62 11.37
C ALA A 123 11.82 -36.39 9.84
N ASP A 124 11.16 -35.32 9.40
CA ASP A 124 11.09 -34.89 8.01
C ASP A 124 12.37 -34.18 7.50
N GLY A 125 13.42 -34.09 8.32
CA GLY A 125 14.68 -33.42 8.00
C GLY A 125 14.68 -31.89 8.13
N ARG A 126 13.59 -31.28 8.62
CA ARG A 126 13.51 -29.82 8.82
C ARG A 126 14.28 -29.39 10.08
N HIS A 127 15.26 -28.52 9.92
CA HIS A 127 16.00 -27.90 11.02
C HIS A 127 15.17 -26.82 11.75
N VAL A 128 15.43 -26.63 13.04
CA VAL A 128 14.84 -25.58 13.86
C VAL A 128 15.61 -24.27 13.70
N ASP A 129 14.91 -23.15 13.50
CA ASP A 129 15.54 -21.83 13.35
C ASP A 129 16.03 -21.21 14.67
N VAL A 130 15.29 -21.42 15.77
CA VAL A 130 15.58 -20.81 17.08
C VAL A 130 15.34 -21.81 18.21
N VAL A 131 16.33 -21.96 19.09
CA VAL A 131 16.22 -22.77 20.31
C VAL A 131 16.03 -21.85 21.51
N LEU A 132 14.96 -22.08 22.29
CA LEU A 132 14.63 -21.30 23.48
C LEU A 132 14.73 -22.16 24.75
N ASN A 133 15.11 -21.53 25.86
CA ASN A 133 15.15 -22.21 27.15
C ASN A 133 13.72 -22.36 27.74
N PRO A 134 13.26 -23.58 28.06
CA PRO A 134 11.91 -23.80 28.58
C PRO A 134 11.71 -23.27 30.01
N LEU A 135 12.77 -23.12 30.81
CA LEU A 135 12.67 -22.71 32.22
C LEU A 135 12.07 -21.30 32.39
N GLY A 136 12.20 -20.45 31.37
CA GLY A 136 11.65 -19.10 31.39
C GLY A 136 10.12 -19.05 31.35
N VAL A 137 9.46 -20.13 30.92
CA VAL A 137 8.01 -20.15 30.71
C VAL A 137 7.23 -20.37 32.01
N PRO A 138 7.51 -21.43 32.81
CA PRO A 138 6.83 -21.63 34.09
C PRO A 138 7.10 -20.49 35.07
N SER A 139 8.35 -20.03 35.15
CA SER A 139 8.77 -19.00 36.10
C SER A 139 8.08 -17.64 35.87
N ARG A 140 7.76 -17.29 34.62
CA ARG A 140 7.09 -16.04 34.27
C ARG A 140 5.59 -16.21 33.99
N MET A 141 5.09 -17.43 34.11
CA MET A 141 3.70 -17.80 33.81
C MET A 141 3.20 -17.33 32.43
N ASN A 142 4.07 -17.24 31.44
CA ASN A 142 3.72 -16.78 30.09
C ASN A 142 3.30 -17.95 29.17
N VAL A 143 2.33 -18.74 29.63
CA VAL A 143 1.82 -19.96 28.96
C VAL A 143 1.33 -19.68 27.54
N GLY A 144 0.91 -18.44 27.25
CA GLY A 144 0.53 -18.00 25.91
C GLY A 144 1.59 -18.26 24.84
N GLN A 145 2.88 -18.26 25.19
CA GLN A 145 3.97 -18.59 24.26
C GLN A 145 3.86 -20.03 23.75
N ILE A 146 3.49 -20.97 24.63
CA ILE A 146 3.31 -22.38 24.26
C ILE A 146 2.08 -22.53 23.37
N LEU A 147 0.97 -21.90 23.76
CA LEU A 147 -0.27 -21.94 22.97
C LEU A 147 -0.09 -21.34 21.57
N GLU A 148 0.63 -20.22 21.45
CA GLU A 148 0.98 -19.62 20.16
C GLU A 148 1.86 -20.57 19.33
N THR A 149 2.84 -21.22 19.96
CA THR A 149 3.72 -22.18 19.26
C THR A 149 2.94 -23.38 18.74
N HIS A 150 2.02 -23.94 19.54
CA HIS A 150 1.15 -25.04 19.11
C HIS A 150 0.22 -24.63 17.97
N LEU A 151 -0.44 -23.48 18.09
CA LEU A 151 -1.31 -22.98 17.04
C LEU A 151 -0.53 -22.69 15.76
N GLY A 152 0.65 -22.09 15.87
CA GLY A 152 1.55 -21.84 14.76
C GLY A 152 2.00 -23.12 14.06
N ALA A 153 2.32 -24.18 14.82
CA ALA A 153 2.66 -25.48 14.26
C ALA A 153 1.47 -26.12 13.51
N ALA A 154 0.26 -26.05 14.08
CA ALA A 154 -0.96 -26.51 13.41
C ALA A 154 -1.22 -25.74 12.11
N CYS A 155 -1.13 -24.41 12.13
CA CYS A 155 -1.27 -23.55 10.95
C CYS A 155 -0.22 -23.86 9.88
N ALA A 156 1.04 -24.08 10.26
CA ALA A 156 2.09 -24.47 9.34
C ALA A 156 1.80 -25.83 8.67
N GLY A 157 1.29 -26.80 9.43
CA GLY A 157 0.86 -28.09 8.90
C GLY A 157 -0.31 -27.97 7.92
N LEU A 158 -1.33 -27.18 8.25
CA LEU A 158 -2.45 -26.88 7.34
C LEU A 158 -1.99 -26.17 6.07
N GLY A 159 -1.06 -25.22 6.19
CA GLY A 159 -0.43 -24.56 5.05
C GLY A 159 0.34 -25.52 4.13
N GLN A 160 1.01 -26.52 4.70
CA GLN A 160 1.66 -27.57 3.90
C GLN A 160 0.66 -28.43 3.13
N GLN A 161 -0.48 -28.77 3.74
CA GLN A 161 -1.54 -29.52 3.04
C GLN A 161 -2.09 -28.74 1.85
N ILE A 162 -2.38 -27.45 2.04
CA ILE A 162 -2.83 -26.56 0.95
C ILE A 162 -1.76 -26.45 -0.14
N ASN A 163 -0.49 -26.29 0.24
CA ASN A 163 0.61 -26.21 -0.72
C ASN A 163 0.75 -27.50 -1.56
N ASN A 164 0.55 -28.67 -0.94
CA ASN A 164 0.58 -29.94 -1.66
C ASN A 164 -0.62 -30.07 -2.62
N ALA A 165 -1.81 -29.62 -2.21
CA ALA A 165 -2.98 -29.57 -3.09
C ALA A 165 -2.77 -28.62 -4.27
N LEU A 166 -2.18 -27.44 -4.04
CA LEU A 166 -1.84 -26.47 -5.09
C LEU A 166 -0.82 -27.02 -6.09
N LYS A 167 0.26 -27.66 -5.61
CA LYS A 167 1.23 -28.32 -6.50
C LYS A 167 0.59 -29.40 -7.37
N SER A 168 -0.40 -30.12 -6.82
CA SER A 168 -1.16 -31.12 -7.57
C SER A 168 -2.03 -30.47 -8.65
N TYR A 169 -2.65 -29.33 -8.34
CA TYR A 169 -3.40 -28.52 -9.29
C TYR A 169 -2.51 -27.97 -10.41
N GLU A 170 -1.34 -27.42 -10.11
CA GLU A 170 -0.39 -26.91 -11.11
C GLU A 170 0.06 -28.01 -12.08
N ALA A 171 0.18 -29.26 -11.61
CA ALA A 171 0.61 -30.39 -12.42
C ALA A 171 -0.52 -31.04 -13.24
N GLY A 172 -1.74 -31.12 -12.68
CA GLY A 172 -2.85 -31.90 -13.24
C GLY A 172 -4.08 -31.09 -13.67
N GLY A 173 -4.15 -29.80 -13.36
CA GLY A 173 -5.27 -28.90 -13.67
C GLY A 173 -6.55 -29.13 -12.85
N ASP A 174 -6.58 -30.11 -11.94
CA ASP A 174 -7.78 -30.42 -11.14
C ASP A 174 -7.87 -29.57 -9.87
N ILE A 175 -8.81 -28.63 -9.86
CA ILE A 175 -9.04 -27.71 -8.74
C ILE A 175 -9.84 -28.35 -7.59
N SER A 176 -10.46 -29.51 -7.84
CA SER A 176 -11.34 -30.17 -6.88
C SER A 176 -10.62 -30.50 -5.57
N ASN A 177 -9.36 -30.93 -5.66
CA ASN A 177 -8.53 -31.27 -4.50
C ASN A 177 -8.15 -30.04 -3.66
N VAL A 178 -7.95 -28.88 -4.29
CA VAL A 178 -7.69 -27.62 -3.58
C VAL A 178 -8.94 -27.18 -2.84
N ARG A 179 -10.10 -27.24 -3.51
CA ARG A 179 -11.38 -26.86 -2.92
C ARG A 179 -11.77 -27.75 -1.74
N SER A 180 -11.64 -29.07 -1.88
CA SER A 180 -11.92 -30.02 -0.79
C SER A 180 -11.01 -29.81 0.42
N THR A 181 -9.72 -29.54 0.18
CA THR A 181 -8.76 -29.23 1.23
C THR A 181 -9.17 -27.94 1.96
N LEU A 182 -9.54 -26.88 1.23
CA LEU A 182 -9.98 -25.63 1.85
C LEU A 182 -11.28 -25.78 2.63
N GLU A 183 -12.26 -26.53 2.13
CA GLU A 183 -13.52 -26.82 2.80
C GLU A 183 -13.34 -27.61 4.10
N SER A 184 -12.28 -28.42 4.20
CA SER A 184 -11.96 -29.13 5.45
C SER A 184 -11.32 -28.22 6.51
N ILE A 185 -10.69 -27.12 6.10
CA ILE A 185 -9.91 -26.23 6.98
C ILE A 185 -10.71 -25.00 7.42
N TYR A 186 -11.42 -24.38 6.47
CA TYR A 186 -12.17 -23.15 6.67
C TYR A 186 -13.67 -23.40 6.76
N LYS A 187 -14.38 -22.47 7.40
CA LYS A 187 -15.84 -22.56 7.48
C LYS A 187 -16.45 -22.31 6.09
N PRO A 188 -17.55 -23.00 5.73
CA PRO A 188 -18.21 -22.80 4.43
C PRO A 188 -18.61 -21.35 4.15
N SER A 189 -18.96 -20.58 5.20
CA SER A 189 -19.31 -19.15 5.10
C SER A 189 -18.15 -18.24 4.66
N GLU A 190 -16.91 -18.68 4.88
CA GLU A 190 -15.71 -17.91 4.53
C GLU A 190 -15.25 -18.21 3.09
N ILE A 191 -15.52 -19.42 2.60
CA ILE A 191 -15.15 -19.87 1.26
C ILE A 191 -16.08 -19.27 0.20
N LYS A 192 -17.39 -19.21 0.47
CA LYS A 192 -18.40 -18.65 -0.46
C LYS A 192 -18.14 -17.21 -0.90
N LYS A 193 -17.38 -16.44 -0.11
CA LYS A 193 -17.00 -15.06 -0.45
C LYS A 193 -16.05 -14.97 -1.65
N TYR A 194 -15.40 -16.09 -2.00
CA TYR A 194 -14.40 -16.17 -3.05
C TYR A 194 -14.87 -17.00 -4.25
N GLU A 195 -16.14 -17.41 -4.27
CA GLU A 195 -16.73 -18.16 -5.41
C GLU A 195 -16.85 -17.30 -6.68
N ASP A 196 -16.83 -15.96 -6.57
CA ASP A 196 -17.03 -15.03 -7.69
C ASP A 196 -15.73 -14.56 -8.37
N GLY A 197 -14.57 -15.18 -8.10
CA GLY A 197 -13.27 -14.62 -8.52
C GLY A 197 -12.15 -15.61 -8.83
N ILE A 198 -12.47 -16.88 -9.14
CA ILE A 198 -11.53 -17.86 -9.75
C ILE A 198 -12.11 -18.30 -11.08
#